data_AF-A0A0B7BVA7-F1
#
_entry.id   AF-A0A0B7BVA7-F1
#
_cell.length_a   1.000
_cell.length_b   1.000
_cell.length_c   1.000
_cell.angle_alpha   90.00
_cell.angle_beta   90.00
_cell.angle_gamma   90.00
#
_symmetry.space_group_name_H-M   'P 1'
#
loop_
_entity.id
_entity.type
_entity.pdbx_description
1 polymer ?
#
loop_
_entity_poly.entity_id
_entity_poly.type
_entity_poly.pdbx_seq_one_letter_code
_entity_poly.pdbx_strand_id
1 'polypeptide(L)'
;MAHTRIYCLLNIIIITFLALPYETESKWIEGTIKQDSDWVFITRFCFLSKVGNLNYYLEYPVGYGVQNMVFYYDIPGQWSSVYQRDLTCIEKVAVLLGGNQVPLTNTGSQCKTENRTDQVWYVCNGSMDFSTARERWWFVVLTRCGIPNNLTYMGKMYLKYKMHLTNGDDLLHKEFSADEFYILVIDIVFFILYIVLMVM
;
A
#
# COMPACT_ATOMS: atom_id res chain seq x y z
N MET A 1 30.60 0.58 42.55
CA MET A 1 29.44 -0.20 42.08
C MET A 1 28.74 0.46 40.88
N ALA A 2 28.63 1.79 40.81
CA ALA A 2 28.06 2.51 39.65
C ALA A 2 28.87 2.36 38.34
N HIS A 3 30.20 2.49 38.39
CA HIS A 3 31.05 2.33 37.19
C HIS A 3 30.90 0.97 36.49
N THR A 4 30.82 -0.13 37.24
CA THR A 4 30.67 -1.48 36.68
C THR A 4 29.33 -1.66 35.94
N ARG A 5 28.26 -0.97 36.38
CA ARG A 5 26.95 -0.99 35.71
C ARG A 5 26.95 -0.19 34.41
N ILE A 6 27.61 0.97 34.39
CA ILE A 6 27.74 1.82 33.21
C ILE A 6 28.53 1.09 32.10
N TYR A 7 29.65 0.44 32.43
CA TYR A 7 30.42 -0.34 31.46
C TYR A 7 29.63 -1.54 30.91
N CYS A 8 28.83 -2.22 31.74
CA CYS A 8 27.95 -3.30 31.24
C CYS A 8 26.90 -2.77 30.25
N LEU A 9 26.23 -1.65 30.56
CA LEU A 9 25.21 -1.05 29.68
C LEU A 9 25.81 -0.57 28.35
N LEU A 10 26.97 0.10 28.40
CA LEU A 10 27.68 0.54 27.20
C LEU A 10 28.11 -0.64 26.32
N ASN A 11 28.62 -1.73 26.91
CA ASN A 11 28.97 -2.93 26.14
C ASN A 11 27.72 -3.59 25.53
N ILE A 12 26.59 -3.62 26.24
CA ILE A 12 25.33 -4.16 25.69
C ILE A 12 24.85 -3.33 24.50
N ILE A 13 24.87 -1.99 24.60
CA ILE A 13 24.45 -1.07 23.52
C ILE A 13 25.38 -1.20 22.31
N ILE A 14 26.69 -1.27 22.52
CA ILE A 14 27.68 -1.43 21.45
C ILE A 14 27.50 -2.78 20.76
N ILE A 15 27.25 -3.86 21.50
CA ILE A 15 27.01 -5.19 20.95
C ILE A 15 25.70 -5.21 20.16
N THR A 16 24.62 -4.58 20.64
CA THR A 16 23.36 -4.50 19.87
C THR A 16 23.50 -3.66 18.61
N PHE A 17 24.25 -2.55 18.61
CA PHE A 17 24.47 -1.73 17.41
C PHE A 17 25.36 -2.43 16.37
N LEU A 18 26.41 -3.14 16.82
CA LEU A 18 27.31 -3.91 15.93
C LEU A 18 26.65 -5.19 15.38
N ALA A 19 25.63 -5.72 16.05
CA ALA A 19 24.90 -6.92 15.63
C ALA A 19 23.80 -6.65 14.59
N LEU A 20 23.62 -5.40 14.13
CA LEU A 20 22.61 -5.02 13.15
C LEU A 20 23.23 -4.66 11.78
N PRO A 21 23.85 -5.60 11.04
CA PRO A 21 23.96 -5.43 9.61
C PRO A 21 22.66 -5.96 9.00
N TYR A 22 21.72 -5.06 8.69
CA TYR A 22 20.63 -5.42 7.79
C TYR A 22 20.51 -4.36 6.70
N GLU A 23 20.71 -4.81 5.46
CA GLU A 23 20.21 -4.10 4.31
C GLU A 23 18.69 -4.05 4.46
N THR A 24 18.14 -2.86 4.70
CA THR A 24 16.70 -2.67 4.70
C THR A 24 16.26 -2.54 3.26
N GLU A 25 15.57 -3.55 2.73
CA GLU A 25 14.82 -3.37 1.48
C GLU A 25 13.73 -2.31 1.70
N SER A 26 13.47 -1.48 0.69
CA SER A 26 12.33 -0.57 0.72
C SER A 26 11.05 -1.37 0.89
N LYS A 27 10.07 -0.82 1.64
CA LYS A 27 8.89 -1.58 2.01
C LYS A 27 7.91 -1.65 0.83
N TRP A 28 8.03 -2.68 0.02
CA TRP A 28 7.00 -3.06 -0.94
C TRP A 28 5.85 -3.75 -0.23
N ILE A 29 4.62 -3.44 -0.63
CA ILE A 29 3.43 -4.16 -0.18
C ILE A 29 3.08 -5.16 -1.27
N GLU A 30 3.22 -6.43 -0.95
CA GLU A 30 2.98 -7.53 -1.89
C GLU A 30 2.09 -8.61 -1.28
N GLY A 31 1.35 -9.29 -2.15
CA GLY A 31 0.45 -10.34 -1.72
C GLY A 31 -0.30 -10.99 -2.86
N THR A 32 -1.01 -12.08 -2.54
CA THR A 32 -1.92 -12.76 -3.44
C THR A 32 -3.33 -12.71 -2.85
N ILE A 33 -4.28 -12.22 -3.63
CA ILE A 33 -5.69 -12.19 -3.27
C ILE A 33 -6.35 -13.40 -3.91
N LYS A 34 -7.08 -14.16 -3.10
CA LYS A 34 -7.98 -15.22 -3.52
C LYS A 34 -9.16 -15.20 -2.57
N GLN A 35 -10.13 -14.34 -2.84
CA GLN A 35 -11.26 -14.10 -1.94
C GLN A 35 -12.59 -14.18 -2.69
N ASP A 36 -13.65 -14.51 -1.94
CA ASP A 36 -15.03 -14.51 -2.42
C ASP A 36 -15.73 -13.16 -2.21
N SER A 37 -14.94 -12.08 -2.16
CA SER A 37 -15.40 -10.69 -2.16
C SER A 37 -15.14 -10.06 -3.52
N ASP A 38 -16.04 -9.19 -3.96
CA ASP A 38 -15.92 -8.35 -5.15
C ASP A 38 -15.29 -6.98 -4.85
N TRP A 39 -15.03 -6.68 -3.57
CA TRP A 39 -14.41 -5.44 -3.11
C TRP A 39 -13.43 -5.75 -1.97
N VAL A 40 -12.14 -5.45 -2.14
CA VAL A 40 -11.08 -5.74 -1.16
C VAL A 40 -10.17 -4.54 -0.97
N PHE A 41 -10.09 -4.09 0.28
CA PHE A 41 -9.14 -3.07 0.71
C PHE A 41 -7.72 -3.65 0.78
N ILE A 42 -6.75 -2.93 0.20
CA ILE A 42 -5.34 -3.35 0.14
C ILE A 42 -4.52 -2.59 1.15
N THR A 43 -4.51 -1.27 1.03
CA THR A 43 -3.67 -0.42 1.87
C THR A 43 -4.19 1.02 1.86
N ARG A 44 -3.75 1.79 2.86
CA ARG A 44 -3.91 3.24 2.91
C ARG A 44 -2.54 3.90 2.93
N PHE A 45 -2.44 5.09 2.36
CA PHE A 45 -1.21 5.88 2.41
C PHE A 45 -1.54 7.37 2.33
N CYS A 46 -0.89 8.18 3.17
CA CYS A 46 -1.02 9.63 3.12
C CYS A 46 0.01 10.19 2.13
N PHE A 47 -0.45 10.61 0.94
CA PHE A 47 0.43 11.12 -0.10
C PHE A 47 0.64 12.64 0.05
N LEU A 48 1.89 13.09 -0.09
CA LEU A 48 2.22 14.49 -0.31
C LEU A 48 1.78 14.91 -1.70
N SER A 49 1.24 16.13 -1.79
CA SER A 49 0.85 16.72 -3.07
C SER A 49 2.05 16.85 -4.02
N LYS A 50 1.86 16.44 -5.28
CA LYS A 50 2.82 16.55 -6.41
C LYS A 50 4.07 15.69 -6.33
N VAL A 51 4.34 15.08 -5.17
CA VAL A 51 5.53 14.23 -4.97
C VAL A 51 5.14 12.80 -4.62
N GLY A 52 3.93 12.60 -4.09
CA GLY A 52 3.41 11.27 -3.79
C GLY A 52 3.23 10.43 -5.05
N ASN A 53 3.76 9.21 -5.03
CA ASN A 53 3.73 8.29 -6.17
C ASN A 53 3.37 6.87 -5.73
N LEU A 54 2.57 6.18 -6.55
CA LEU A 54 2.29 4.76 -6.45
C LEU A 54 2.83 4.06 -7.70
N ASN A 55 3.81 3.19 -7.52
CA ASN A 55 4.21 2.22 -8.53
C ASN A 55 3.53 0.88 -8.23
N TYR A 56 3.00 0.24 -9.25
CA TYR A 56 2.29 -1.02 -9.09
C TYR A 56 2.66 -2.04 -10.17
N TYR A 57 2.69 -3.29 -9.74
CA TYR A 57 2.75 -4.46 -10.57
C TYR A 57 1.62 -5.40 -10.14
N LEU A 58 0.67 -5.71 -11.02
CA LEU A 58 -0.38 -6.69 -10.74
C LEU A 58 -0.43 -7.73 -11.85
N GLU A 59 -0.71 -8.97 -11.48
CA GLU A 59 -0.91 -10.06 -12.44
C GLU A 59 -2.05 -10.98 -12.06
N TYR A 60 -2.86 -11.38 -13.03
CA TYR A 60 -3.95 -12.33 -12.81
C TYR A 60 -4.42 -13.02 -14.11
N PRO A 61 -5.00 -14.24 -14.03
CA PRO A 61 -5.50 -14.92 -15.22
C PRO A 61 -6.73 -14.22 -15.80
N VAL A 62 -6.78 -14.07 -17.13
CA VAL A 62 -7.90 -13.46 -17.87
C VAL A 62 -9.24 -14.13 -17.57
N GLY A 63 -9.22 -15.43 -17.21
CA GLY A 63 -10.40 -16.21 -16.80
C GLY A 63 -11.09 -15.72 -15.53
N TYR A 64 -10.46 -14.83 -14.75
CA TYR A 64 -11.08 -14.12 -13.63
C TYR A 64 -11.78 -12.82 -14.05
N GLY A 65 -11.89 -12.50 -15.34
CA GLY A 65 -12.57 -11.30 -15.84
C GLY A 65 -11.86 -9.99 -15.47
N VAL A 66 -12.32 -8.87 -16.03
CA VAL A 66 -11.69 -7.56 -15.80
C VAL A 66 -11.89 -7.12 -14.35
N GLN A 67 -10.78 -6.76 -13.71
CA GLN A 67 -10.74 -6.19 -12.36
C GLN A 67 -10.35 -4.72 -12.42
N ASN A 68 -10.57 -3.97 -11.35
CA ASN A 68 -10.28 -2.55 -11.27
C ASN A 68 -9.50 -2.22 -10.00
N MET A 69 -8.57 -1.28 -10.10
CA MET A 69 -7.97 -0.63 -8.96
C MET A 69 -8.67 0.72 -8.76
N VAL A 70 -9.30 0.90 -7.61
CA VAL A 70 -10.07 2.11 -7.28
C VAL A 70 -9.47 2.82 -6.09
N PHE A 71 -9.61 4.14 -6.09
CA PHE A 71 -8.94 5.03 -5.15
C PHE A 71 -9.96 5.92 -4.45
N TYR A 72 -10.17 5.67 -3.16
CA TYR A 72 -10.91 6.58 -2.30
C TYR A 72 -9.95 7.53 -1.61
N TYR A 73 -10.44 8.70 -1.19
CA TYR A 73 -9.67 9.64 -0.38
C TYR A 73 -10.51 10.16 0.78
N ASP A 74 -9.88 10.85 1.74
CA ASP A 74 -10.42 11.18 3.06
C ASP A 74 -11.49 12.28 3.13
N ILE A 75 -12.16 12.63 2.02
CA ILE A 75 -13.23 13.62 2.05
C ILE A 75 -14.58 13.02 2.49
N PRO A 76 -15.50 13.83 3.04
CA PRO A 76 -16.87 13.41 3.26
C PRO A 76 -17.50 12.86 1.99
N GLY A 77 -18.19 11.73 2.09
CA GLY A 77 -18.81 11.10 0.92
C GLY A 77 -17.88 10.20 0.13
N GLN A 78 -16.64 9.91 0.56
CA GLN A 78 -15.75 8.93 -0.09
C GLN A 78 -15.53 7.71 0.82
N TRP A 79 -14.34 7.56 1.42
CA TRP A 79 -13.95 6.36 2.17
C TRP A 79 -14.93 6.03 3.32
N SER A 80 -15.34 7.04 4.08
CA SER A 80 -16.26 6.90 5.23
C SER A 80 -17.68 6.46 4.84
N SER A 81 -18.05 6.63 3.57
CA SER A 81 -19.34 6.23 3.02
C SER A 81 -19.36 4.81 2.46
N VAL A 82 -18.20 4.17 2.29
CA VAL A 82 -18.10 2.82 1.68
C VAL A 82 -17.48 1.79 2.61
N TYR A 83 -16.53 2.20 3.46
CA TYR A 83 -15.85 1.29 4.38
C TYR A 83 -16.75 0.90 5.54
N GLN A 84 -16.81 -0.41 5.82
CA GLN A 84 -17.69 -0.99 6.85
C GLN A 84 -19.17 -0.58 6.69
N ARG A 85 -19.61 -0.37 5.45
CA ARG A 85 -21.02 -0.15 5.11
C ARG A 85 -21.59 -1.35 4.38
N ASP A 86 -22.87 -1.62 4.65
CA ASP A 86 -23.65 -2.64 3.96
C ASP A 86 -24.13 -2.10 2.61
N LEU A 87 -23.20 -2.09 1.65
CA LEU A 87 -23.39 -1.61 0.29
C LEU A 87 -22.83 -2.65 -0.68
N THR A 88 -23.49 -2.79 -1.83
CA THR A 88 -23.00 -3.60 -2.94
C THR A 88 -21.72 -3.02 -3.54
N CYS A 89 -20.93 -3.83 -4.24
CA CYS A 89 -19.72 -3.35 -4.93
C CYS A 89 -20.03 -2.19 -5.89
N ILE A 90 -21.14 -2.29 -6.64
CA ILE A 90 -21.56 -1.26 -7.59
C ILE A 90 -21.83 0.07 -6.85
N GLU A 91 -22.56 0.04 -5.73
CA GLU A 91 -22.83 1.23 -4.93
C GLU A 91 -21.54 1.82 -4.35
N LYS A 92 -20.61 0.98 -3.89
CA LYS A 92 -19.30 1.46 -3.38
C LYS A 92 -18.46 2.12 -4.47
N VAL A 93 -18.48 1.61 -5.70
CA VAL A 93 -17.74 2.18 -6.83
C VAL A 93 -18.44 3.44 -7.36
N ALA A 94 -19.77 3.51 -7.32
CA ALA A 94 -20.54 4.68 -7.77
C ALA A 94 -20.25 5.96 -6.97
N VAL A 95 -19.71 5.81 -5.76
CA VAL A 95 -19.31 6.93 -4.90
C VAL A 95 -18.03 7.62 -5.41
N LEU A 96 -17.19 6.95 -6.20
CA LEU A 96 -15.91 7.50 -6.65
C LEU A 96 -16.11 8.80 -7.43
N LEU A 97 -15.22 9.77 -7.18
CA LEU A 97 -15.23 11.05 -7.88
C LEU A 97 -14.14 11.07 -8.96
N GLY A 98 -14.49 11.62 -10.12
CA GLY A 98 -13.56 11.76 -11.24
C GLY A 98 -13.06 10.42 -11.80
N GLY A 99 -11.82 10.42 -12.32
CA GLY A 99 -11.17 9.25 -12.90
C GLY A 99 -10.39 8.39 -11.89
N ASN A 100 -10.83 8.30 -10.63
CA ASN A 100 -10.15 7.58 -9.55
C ASN A 100 -10.29 6.05 -9.64
N GLN A 101 -10.25 5.52 -10.85
CA GLN A 101 -10.36 4.11 -11.16
C GLN A 101 -9.45 3.78 -12.35
N VAL A 102 -8.68 2.71 -12.19
CA VAL A 102 -7.83 2.13 -13.24
C VAL A 102 -8.36 0.75 -13.57
N PRO A 103 -9.02 0.56 -14.73
CA PRO A 103 -9.45 -0.76 -15.18
C PRO A 103 -8.24 -1.59 -15.57
N LEU A 104 -8.04 -2.76 -14.95
CA LEU A 104 -6.85 -3.59 -15.13
C LEU A 104 -7.01 -4.50 -16.35
N THR A 105 -7.13 -3.92 -17.54
CA THR A 105 -7.37 -4.67 -18.79
C THR A 105 -6.42 -4.21 -19.90
N ASN A 106 -6.25 -5.01 -20.94
CA ASN A 106 -5.41 -4.68 -22.10
C ASN A 106 -5.89 -3.44 -22.89
N THR A 107 -7.13 -2.99 -22.64
CA THR A 107 -7.75 -1.82 -23.26
C THR A 107 -7.82 -0.64 -22.28
N GLY A 108 -6.90 0.31 -22.40
CA GLY A 108 -6.95 1.59 -21.66
C GLY A 108 -6.16 1.63 -20.35
N SER A 109 -5.42 0.58 -20.00
CA SER A 109 -4.44 0.61 -18.90
C SER A 109 -3.09 0.04 -19.36
N GLN A 110 -2.03 0.22 -18.56
CA GLN A 110 -0.69 -0.32 -18.85
C GLN A 110 -0.59 -1.85 -18.63
N CYS A 111 -1.67 -2.59 -18.92
CA CYS A 111 -1.71 -4.04 -18.84
C CYS A 111 -1.41 -4.68 -20.19
N LYS A 112 -0.54 -5.68 -20.18
CA LYS A 112 -0.21 -6.54 -21.31
C LYS A 112 -0.76 -7.93 -21.04
N THR A 113 -0.95 -8.67 -22.12
CA THR A 113 -1.42 -10.05 -22.06
C THR A 113 -0.23 -10.99 -22.25
N GLU A 114 -0.01 -11.90 -21.31
CA GLU A 114 1.06 -12.90 -21.35
C GLU A 114 0.48 -14.32 -21.39
N ASN A 115 0.99 -15.17 -22.27
CA ASN A 115 0.63 -16.58 -22.31
C ASN A 115 1.58 -17.37 -21.38
N ARG A 116 1.05 -17.93 -20.30
CA ARG A 116 1.80 -18.77 -19.34
C ARG A 116 1.22 -20.17 -19.35
N THR A 117 2.01 -21.17 -19.79
CA THR A 117 1.77 -22.62 -19.68
C THR A 117 0.31 -23.03 -19.35
N ASP A 118 -0.62 -22.75 -20.29
CA ASP A 118 -2.07 -23.09 -20.28
C ASP A 118 -3.07 -22.01 -19.86
N GLN A 119 -2.63 -20.81 -19.47
CA GLN A 119 -3.51 -19.68 -19.16
C GLN A 119 -2.97 -18.37 -19.69
N VAL A 120 -3.90 -17.52 -20.12
CA VAL A 120 -3.62 -16.15 -20.50
C VAL A 120 -3.70 -15.29 -19.24
N TRP A 121 -2.68 -14.47 -18.99
CA TRP A 121 -2.58 -13.58 -17.84
C TRP A 121 -2.61 -12.12 -18.28
N TYR A 122 -3.30 -11.28 -17.52
CA TYR A 122 -3.05 -9.84 -17.54
C TYR A 122 -1.85 -9.55 -16.62
N VAL A 123 -0.90 -8.77 -17.13
CA VAL A 123 0.26 -8.27 -16.41
C VAL A 123 0.31 -6.77 -16.55
N CYS A 124 0.03 -6.08 -15.44
CA CYS A 124 -0.16 -4.65 -15.36
C CYS A 124 1.02 -4.03 -14.63
N ASN A 125 1.77 -3.16 -15.30
CA ASN A 125 2.83 -2.38 -14.68
C ASN A 125 2.56 -0.91 -14.96
N GLY A 126 2.41 -0.12 -13.90
CA GLY A 126 2.12 1.30 -14.05
C GLY A 126 2.56 2.11 -12.85
N SER A 127 2.46 3.43 -13.03
CA SER A 127 2.76 4.42 -12.01
C SER A 127 1.65 5.46 -11.99
N MET A 128 1.33 5.96 -10.80
CA MET A 128 0.32 6.98 -10.59
C MET A 128 0.85 8.05 -9.63
N ASP A 129 0.83 9.29 -10.08
CA ASP A 129 1.15 10.45 -9.25
C ASP A 129 -0.11 10.99 -8.57
N PHE A 130 0.05 11.48 -7.34
CA PHE A 130 -1.02 12.08 -6.57
C PHE A 130 -0.84 13.59 -6.47
N SER A 131 -1.71 14.33 -7.16
CA SER A 131 -1.71 15.80 -7.15
C SER A 131 -2.98 16.33 -6.51
N THR A 132 -2.89 16.63 -5.21
CA THR A 132 -3.99 17.20 -4.40
C THR A 132 -3.64 18.60 -3.90
N ALA A 133 -4.59 19.36 -3.34
CA ALA A 133 -4.27 20.70 -2.79
C ALA A 133 -3.43 20.65 -1.50
N ARG A 134 -3.56 19.55 -0.74
CA ARG A 134 -2.83 19.25 0.50
C ARG A 134 -2.54 17.75 0.55
N GLU A 135 -1.71 17.32 1.48
CA GLU A 135 -1.53 15.91 1.82
C GLU A 135 -2.85 15.27 2.26
N ARG A 136 -3.08 14.04 1.77
CA ARG A 136 -4.37 13.36 1.88
C ARG A 136 -4.16 11.87 2.03
N TRP A 137 -4.96 11.23 2.88
CA TRP A 137 -5.06 9.76 2.86
C TRP A 137 -5.78 9.31 1.61
N TRP A 138 -5.14 8.38 0.91
CA TRP A 138 -5.70 7.61 -0.18
C TRP A 138 -5.82 6.15 0.23
N PHE A 139 -6.92 5.53 -0.16
CA PHE A 139 -7.25 4.14 0.15
C PHE A 139 -7.32 3.37 -1.16
N VAL A 140 -6.39 2.43 -1.33
CA VAL A 140 -6.28 1.59 -2.52
C VAL A 140 -7.12 0.34 -2.31
N VAL A 141 -8.04 0.11 -3.24
CA VAL A 141 -8.99 -0.99 -3.20
C VAL A 141 -8.99 -1.69 -4.55
N LEU A 142 -9.08 -3.01 -4.54
CA LEU A 142 -9.28 -3.82 -5.73
C LEU A 142 -10.72 -4.28 -5.79
N THR A 143 -11.34 -4.08 -6.95
CA THR A 143 -12.77 -4.36 -7.14
C THR A 143 -13.03 -5.10 -8.42
N ARG A 144 -14.12 -5.86 -8.40
CA ARG A 144 -14.66 -6.55 -9.55
C ARG A 144 -16.18 -6.59 -9.47
N CYS A 145 -16.79 -5.45 -9.75
CA CYS A 145 -18.25 -5.34 -9.73
C CYS A 145 -18.88 -5.86 -11.03
N GLY A 146 -20.15 -6.29 -10.95
CA GLY A 146 -20.99 -6.49 -12.14
C GLY A 146 -20.66 -7.74 -12.96
N ILE A 147 -20.44 -8.88 -12.31
CA ILE A 147 -20.28 -10.17 -12.99
C ILE A 147 -21.61 -10.54 -13.68
N PRO A 148 -21.66 -10.63 -15.02
CA PRO A 148 -22.87 -11.07 -15.70
C PRO A 148 -23.14 -12.53 -15.36
N ASN A 149 -24.38 -12.85 -14.97
CA ASN A 149 -24.80 -14.21 -14.59
C ASN A 149 -24.55 -15.28 -15.68
N ASN A 150 -24.29 -14.86 -16.91
CA ASN A 150 -24.07 -15.71 -18.08
C ASN A 150 -22.59 -16.04 -18.36
N LEU A 151 -21.65 -15.60 -17.52
CA LEU A 151 -20.22 -15.86 -17.70
C LEU A 151 -19.67 -16.71 -16.55
N THR A 152 -19.21 -17.91 -16.88
CA THR A 152 -18.54 -18.80 -15.92
C THR A 152 -17.08 -18.36 -15.76
N TYR A 153 -16.85 -17.47 -14.81
CA TYR A 153 -15.50 -17.10 -14.41
C TYR A 153 -14.95 -18.05 -13.36
N MET A 154 -13.62 -18.13 -13.27
CA MET A 154 -12.93 -19.07 -12.37
C MET A 154 -13.16 -18.81 -10.86
N GLY A 155 -13.70 -17.65 -10.50
CA GLY A 155 -14.01 -17.23 -9.14
C GLY A 155 -14.44 -15.76 -9.10
N LYS A 156 -14.60 -15.18 -7.91
CA LYS A 156 -14.93 -13.74 -7.76
C LYS A 156 -13.70 -12.84 -7.88
N MET A 157 -12.64 -13.05 -7.10
CA MET A 157 -11.43 -12.25 -7.24
C MET A 157 -10.16 -13.05 -7.02
N TYR A 158 -9.23 -12.94 -7.98
CA TYR A 158 -7.87 -13.45 -7.85
C TYR A 158 -6.89 -12.51 -8.52
N LEU A 159 -5.83 -12.12 -7.82
CA LEU A 159 -4.70 -11.40 -8.40
C LEU A 159 -3.49 -11.43 -7.48
N LYS A 160 -2.29 -11.33 -8.05
CA LYS A 160 -1.07 -11.03 -7.30
C LYS A 160 -0.75 -9.57 -7.49
N TYR A 161 -0.38 -8.89 -6.41
CA TYR A 161 -0.02 -7.49 -6.45
C TYR A 161 1.31 -7.25 -5.76
N LYS A 162 2.00 -6.24 -6.24
CA LYS A 162 3.18 -5.65 -5.64
C LYS A 162 3.10 -4.15 -5.87
N MET A 163 3.12 -3.38 -4.78
CA MET A 163 2.92 -1.93 -4.79
C MET A 163 4.02 -1.24 -3.99
N HIS A 164 4.49 -0.11 -4.48
CA HIS A 164 5.42 0.78 -3.78
C HIS A 164 4.79 2.16 -3.72
N LEU A 165 4.57 2.64 -2.49
CA LEU A 165 3.93 3.91 -2.20
C LEU A 165 4.99 4.80 -1.56
N THR A 166 5.27 5.95 -2.16
CA THR A 166 6.37 6.81 -1.73
C THR A 166 5.99 8.28 -1.63
N ASN A 167 6.70 9.01 -0.77
CA ASN A 167 6.61 10.45 -0.62
C ASN A 167 7.98 11.13 -0.54
N GLY A 168 8.28 12.07 -1.43
CA GLY A 168 9.55 12.78 -1.34
C GLY A 168 10.72 11.98 -1.89
N ASP A 169 11.87 12.63 -1.96
CA ASP A 169 13.08 12.08 -2.57
C ASP A 169 14.15 11.70 -1.53
N ASP A 170 13.99 12.12 -0.28
CA ASP A 170 14.97 11.90 0.78
C ASP A 170 14.69 10.64 1.61
N LEU A 171 15.73 10.14 2.28
CA LEU A 171 15.72 8.84 2.97
C LEU A 171 14.67 8.75 4.09
N LEU A 172 14.35 9.85 4.77
CA LEU A 172 13.48 9.83 5.95
C LEU A 172 12.00 10.01 5.60
N HIS A 173 11.70 10.49 4.39
CA HIS A 173 10.33 10.72 3.95
C HIS A 173 9.89 9.73 2.87
N LYS A 174 10.81 9.29 1.99
CA LYS A 174 10.50 8.50 0.79
C LYS A 174 9.59 7.31 1.06
N GLU A 175 9.92 6.50 2.05
CA GLU A 175 9.24 5.23 2.33
C GLU A 175 8.09 5.36 3.35
N PHE A 176 7.84 6.56 3.86
CA PHE A 176 6.85 6.81 4.90
C PHE A 176 5.63 7.55 4.36
N SER A 177 4.46 7.25 4.94
CA SER A 177 3.29 8.09 4.70
C SER A 177 3.48 9.44 5.39
N ALA A 178 2.85 10.49 4.84
CA ALA A 178 3.05 11.84 5.37
C ALA A 178 2.60 12.01 6.83
N ASP A 179 1.69 11.16 7.31
CA ASP A 179 1.28 11.10 8.73
C ASP A 179 2.28 10.37 9.64
N GLU A 180 3.31 9.73 9.10
CA GLU A 180 4.30 8.93 9.83
C GLU A 180 5.72 9.56 9.86
N PHE A 181 5.98 10.62 9.09
CA PHE A 181 7.32 11.18 8.87
C PHE A 181 8.20 11.38 10.10
N TYR A 182 7.63 11.91 11.19
CA TYR A 182 8.41 12.24 12.38
C TYR A 182 8.39 11.16 13.45
N ILE A 183 7.64 10.07 13.25
CA ILE A 183 7.53 8.99 14.26
C ILE A 183 8.92 8.42 14.54
N LEU A 184 9.67 8.04 13.50
CA LEU A 184 11.00 7.45 13.66
C LEU A 184 11.97 8.40 14.39
N VAL A 185 12.02 9.67 13.99
CA VAL A 185 12.93 10.65 14.61
C VAL A 185 12.56 10.88 16.08
N ILE A 186 11.27 11.00 16.38
CA ILE A 186 10.77 11.18 17.75
C ILE A 186 11.08 9.94 18.60
N ASP A 187 10.88 8.74 18.06
CA ASP A 187 11.18 7.49 18.77
C ASP A 187 12.68 7.34 19.07
N ILE A 188 13.55 7.73 18.13
CA ILE A 188 15.01 7.76 18.36
C ILE A 188 15.35 8.74 19.49
N VAL A 189 14.76 9.94 19.50
CA VAL A 189 14.99 10.93 20.56
C VAL A 189 14.52 10.40 21.92
N PHE A 190 13.32 9.83 22.00
CA PHE A 190 12.82 9.25 23.25
C PHE A 190 13.66 8.07 23.71
N PHE A 191 14.09 7.20 22.80
CA PHE A 191 14.98 6.09 23.11
C PHE A 191 16.29 6.57 23.74
N ILE A 192 16.92 7.61 23.18
CA ILE A 192 18.13 8.22 23.75
C ILE A 192 17.85 8.81 25.14
N LEU A 193 16.74 9.54 25.31
CA LEU A 193 16.35 10.09 26.61
C LEU A 193 16.13 9.01 27.67
N TYR A 194 15.49 7.89 27.29
CA TYR A 194 15.33 6.74 28.19
C TYR A 194 16.66 6.12 28.59
N ILE A 195 17.63 6.01 27.66
CA ILE A 195 18.99 5.54 28.00
C ILE A 195 19.64 6.49 29.00
N VAL A 196 19.57 7.80 28.78
CA VAL A 196 20.14 8.80 29.70
C VAL A 196 19.52 8.67 31.10
N LEU A 197 18.19 8.57 31.20
CA LEU A 197 17.49 8.37 32.46
C LEU A 197 17.86 7.05 33.17
N MET A 198 18.16 5.99 32.42
CA MET A 198 18.57 4.70 32.99
C MET A 198 20.02 4.71 33.49
N VAL A 199 20.87 5.58 32.94
CA VAL A 199 22.31 5.68 33.26
C VAL A 199 22.56 6.67 34.41
N MET A 200 21.76 7.72 34.52
CA MET A 200 21.78 8.70 35.63
C MET A 200 21.29 8.09 36.95
#